data_AF-A0A928I8J0-F1
#
_entry.id   AF-A0A928I8J0-F1
#
_cell.length_a   1.000
_cell.length_b   1.000
_cell.length_c   1.000
_cell.angle_alpha   90.00
_cell.angle_beta   90.00
_cell.angle_gamma   90.00
#
_symmetry.space_group_name_H-M   'P 1'
#
loop_
_entity.id
_entity.type
_entity.pdbx_description
1 polymer ?
#
loop_
_entity_poly.entity_id
_entity_poly.type
_entity_poly.pdbx_seq_one_letter_code
_entity_poly.pdbx_strand_id
1 'polypeptide(L)'
;MKIKILTERQLTEGELCTVERICRYTDNTSSFALIGDRVAVFIENEIASDTDGAMYSVKKIAGQALSSPPDFDAYLMDDGFGVITMCGGELIVISETEITPERRTSDGSLKLAVCLKLRMAGLEACRELKPVCIVSCKD
;
A
#
# COMPACT_ATOMS: atom_id res chain seq x y z
N MET A 1 -13.14 -2.53 -13.54
CA MET A 1 -11.79 -1.97 -13.23
C MET A 1 -11.31 -1.04 -14.34
N LYS A 2 -11.27 0.27 -14.07
CA LYS A 2 -10.66 1.27 -14.95
C LYS A 2 -9.40 1.84 -14.29
N ILE A 3 -8.23 1.38 -14.72
CA ILE A 3 -6.96 1.88 -14.21
C ILE A 3 -6.72 3.28 -14.77
N LYS A 4 -6.75 4.31 -13.90
CA LYS A 4 -6.43 5.70 -14.28
C LYS A 4 -4.94 5.97 -14.03
N ILE A 5 -4.11 5.49 -14.93
CA ILE A 5 -2.67 5.64 -14.83
C ILE A 5 -2.29 7.13 -14.88
N LEU A 6 -1.82 7.67 -13.75
CA LEU A 6 -1.27 9.04 -13.65
C LEU A 6 0.25 9.10 -13.81
N THR A 7 0.91 7.98 -14.15
CA THR A 7 2.37 7.96 -14.39
C THR A 7 2.71 8.34 -15.81
N GLU A 8 3.80 9.09 -15.97
CA GLU A 8 4.45 9.40 -17.24
C GLU A 8 5.25 8.22 -17.82
N ARG A 9 5.44 7.15 -17.03
CA ARG A 9 6.17 5.91 -17.39
C ARG A 9 5.31 4.66 -17.27
N GLN A 10 5.77 3.57 -17.89
CA GLN A 10 5.21 2.24 -17.66
C GLN A 10 5.51 1.75 -16.23
N LEU A 11 4.58 0.98 -15.68
CA LEU A 11 4.74 0.32 -14.39
C LEU A 11 5.72 -0.85 -14.49
N THR A 12 6.50 -1.08 -13.44
CA THR A 12 7.36 -2.26 -13.30
C THR A 12 6.51 -3.50 -13.00
N GLU A 13 7.09 -4.69 -13.17
CA GLU A 13 6.44 -5.94 -12.79
C GLU A 13 6.05 -5.95 -11.30
N GLY A 14 6.91 -5.45 -10.42
CA GLY A 14 6.63 -5.33 -8.99
C GLY A 14 5.43 -4.41 -8.70
N GLU A 15 5.38 -3.25 -9.35
CA GLU A 15 4.26 -2.31 -9.23
C GLU A 15 2.94 -2.93 -9.70
N LEU A 16 2.96 -3.63 -10.83
CA LEU A 16 1.79 -4.33 -11.36
C LEU A 16 1.30 -5.41 -10.40
N CYS A 17 2.20 -6.26 -9.90
CA CYS A 17 1.83 -7.29 -8.94
C CYS A 17 1.28 -6.73 -7.63
N THR A 18 1.77 -5.57 -7.17
CA THR A 18 1.21 -4.89 -5.99
C THR A 18 -0.19 -4.36 -6.27
N VAL A 19 -0.41 -3.73 -7.43
CA VAL A 19 -1.74 -3.28 -7.86
C VAL A 19 -2.72 -4.45 -7.89
N GLU A 20 -2.34 -5.56 -8.52
CA GLU A 20 -3.18 -6.77 -8.60
C GLU A 20 -3.52 -7.33 -7.22
N ARG A 21 -2.55 -7.40 -6.30
CA ARG A 21 -2.80 -7.83 -4.92
C ARG A 21 -3.77 -6.89 -4.23
N ILE A 22 -3.50 -5.59 -4.21
CA ILE A 22 -4.38 -4.63 -3.54
C ILE A 22 -5.81 -4.72 -4.09
N CYS A 23 -5.98 -4.81 -5.41
CA CYS A 23 -7.28 -5.03 -6.04
C CYS A 23 -7.95 -6.32 -5.57
N ARG A 24 -7.20 -7.44 -5.50
CA ARG A 24 -7.71 -8.73 -5.00
C ARG A 24 -8.20 -8.64 -3.56
N TYR A 25 -7.42 -8.06 -2.63
CA TYR A 25 -7.80 -8.01 -1.20
C TYR A 25 -8.85 -6.94 -0.88
N THR A 26 -9.18 -6.10 -1.85
CA THR A 26 -10.24 -5.08 -1.72
C THR A 26 -11.46 -5.40 -2.56
N ASP A 27 -11.53 -6.59 -3.15
CA ASP A 27 -12.59 -7.02 -4.05
C ASP A 27 -12.88 -6.01 -5.18
N ASN A 28 -11.86 -5.27 -5.63
CA ASN A 28 -11.98 -4.18 -6.60
C ASN A 28 -12.98 -3.07 -6.20
N THR A 29 -13.22 -2.86 -4.91
CA THR A 29 -14.21 -1.86 -4.43
C THR A 29 -13.58 -0.51 -4.07
N SER A 30 -12.29 -0.50 -3.81
CA SER A 30 -11.56 0.66 -3.29
C SER A 30 -10.69 1.32 -4.36
N SER A 31 -10.55 2.65 -4.27
CA SER A 31 -9.54 3.39 -5.04
C SER A 31 -8.29 3.63 -4.20
N PHE A 32 -7.13 3.58 -4.83
CA PHE A 32 -5.86 3.81 -4.14
C PHE A 32 -4.82 4.44 -5.07
N ALA A 33 -3.83 5.10 -4.47
CA ALA A 33 -2.63 5.55 -5.13
C ALA A 33 -1.46 4.62 -4.79
N LEU A 34 -0.74 4.14 -5.78
CA LEU A 34 0.50 3.40 -5.59
C LEU A 34 1.64 4.40 -5.37
N ILE A 35 2.39 4.27 -4.29
CA ILE A 35 3.56 5.10 -3.96
C ILE A 35 4.81 4.20 -3.88
N GLY A 36 5.36 3.85 -5.05
CA GLY A 36 6.46 2.90 -5.20
C GLY A 36 5.98 1.46 -5.35
N ASP A 37 6.92 0.52 -5.48
CA ASP A 37 6.63 -0.85 -5.91
C ASP A 37 5.66 -1.63 -5.01
N ARG A 38 5.49 -1.23 -3.74
CA ARG A 38 4.95 -2.07 -2.67
C ARG A 38 4.08 -1.34 -1.67
N VAL A 39 3.82 -0.06 -1.89
CA VAL A 39 3.11 0.78 -0.93
C VAL A 39 1.93 1.42 -1.63
N ALA A 40 0.76 1.30 -1.03
CA ALA A 40 -0.48 1.86 -1.54
C ALA A 40 -1.13 2.75 -0.48
N VAL A 41 -1.77 3.83 -0.93
CA VAL A 41 -2.56 4.74 -0.10
C VAL A 41 -3.99 4.74 -0.61
N PHE A 42 -4.91 4.27 0.19
CA PHE A 42 -6.34 4.33 -0.11
C PHE A 42 -6.84 5.76 -0.09
N ILE A 43 -7.72 6.05 -1.04
CA ILE A 43 -8.35 7.35 -1.18
C ILE A 43 -9.83 7.14 -1.49
N GLU A 44 -10.64 8.13 -1.14
CA GLU A 44 -12.07 8.06 -1.40
C GLU A 44 -12.35 8.01 -2.91
N ASN A 45 -13.35 7.21 -3.25
CA ASN A 45 -13.73 6.88 -4.63
C ASN A 45 -14.18 8.10 -5.46
N GLU A 46 -14.72 9.13 -4.83
CA GLU A 46 -15.05 10.40 -5.48
C GLU A 46 -13.79 11.24 -5.74
N ILE A 47 -12.89 11.27 -4.76
CA ILE A 47 -11.61 11.97 -4.84
C ILE A 47 -10.70 11.34 -5.91
N ALA A 48 -10.67 10.02 -6.06
CA ALA A 48 -9.83 9.35 -7.05
C ALA A 48 -10.09 9.78 -8.51
N SER A 49 -11.27 10.33 -8.80
CA SER A 49 -11.60 10.87 -10.13
C SER A 49 -10.93 12.22 -10.40
N ASP A 50 -10.65 12.98 -9.34
CA ASP A 50 -9.92 14.25 -9.33
C ASP A 50 -8.44 14.02 -8.96
N THR A 51 -7.55 14.28 -9.92
CA THR A 51 -6.11 14.07 -9.73
C THR A 51 -5.54 14.94 -8.60
N ASP A 52 -5.98 16.19 -8.49
CA ASP A 52 -5.43 17.13 -7.51
C ASP A 52 -5.92 16.78 -6.09
N GLY A 53 -7.22 16.49 -5.94
CA GLY A 53 -7.79 15.99 -4.68
C GLY A 53 -7.16 14.68 -4.22
N ALA A 54 -6.88 13.76 -5.16
CA ALA A 54 -6.23 12.51 -4.84
C ALA A 54 -4.78 12.71 -4.38
N MET A 55 -4.02 13.56 -5.07
CA MET A 55 -2.66 13.93 -4.67
C MET A 55 -2.63 14.58 -3.28
N TYR A 56 -3.59 15.46 -2.99
CA TYR A 56 -3.74 16.07 -1.67
C TYR A 56 -3.99 15.00 -0.59
N SER A 57 -4.88 14.06 -0.85
CA SER A 57 -5.22 12.97 0.08
C SER A 57 -4.02 12.08 0.37
N VAL A 58 -3.26 11.71 -0.65
CA VAL A 58 -2.01 10.95 -0.48
C VAL A 58 -1.02 11.69 0.41
N LYS A 59 -0.81 12.99 0.17
CA LYS A 59 0.08 13.81 0.99
C LYS A 59 -0.38 13.88 2.44
N LYS A 60 -1.69 14.00 2.66
CA LYS A 60 -2.29 14.03 4.00
C LYS A 60 -2.01 12.72 4.74
N ILE A 61 -2.32 11.57 4.14
CA ILE A 61 -2.16 10.25 4.76
C ILE A 61 -0.67 9.93 5.00
N ALA A 62 0.20 10.22 4.03
CA ALA A 62 1.64 10.05 4.19
C ALA A 62 2.22 10.97 5.28
N GLY A 63 1.73 12.21 5.37
CA GLY A 63 2.09 13.14 6.44
C GLY A 63 1.66 12.65 7.83
N GLN A 64 0.48 12.03 7.93
CA GLN A 64 0.02 11.37 9.16
C GLN A 64 0.92 10.19 9.52
N ALA A 65 1.27 9.33 8.56
CA ALA A 65 2.15 8.18 8.81
C ALA A 65 3.54 8.60 9.35
N LEU A 66 4.08 9.72 8.83
CA LEU A 66 5.38 10.26 9.25
C LEU A 66 5.37 10.92 10.63
N SER A 67 4.22 11.46 11.05
CA SER A 67 4.09 12.21 12.30
C SER A 67 3.46 11.42 13.44
N SER A 68 2.87 10.26 13.15
CA SER A 68 2.18 9.44 14.14
C SER A 68 3.14 8.48 14.86
N PRO A 69 2.88 8.16 16.15
CA PRO A 69 3.52 7.03 16.80
C PRO A 69 3.21 5.73 16.02
N PRO A 70 3.98 4.64 16.23
CA PRO A 70 3.74 3.38 15.51
C PRO A 70 2.30 2.89 15.68
N ASP A 71 1.51 2.98 14.61
CA ASP A 71 0.09 2.65 14.53
C ASP A 71 -0.12 1.66 13.38
N PHE A 72 0.42 0.45 13.51
CA PHE A 72 0.32 -0.55 12.45
C PHE A 72 -0.30 -1.86 12.92
N ASP A 73 -1.07 -2.45 12.03
CA ASP A 73 -1.44 -3.87 12.10
C ASP A 73 -0.65 -4.65 11.05
N ALA A 74 -0.41 -5.94 11.31
CA ALA A 74 0.42 -6.78 10.48
C ALA A 74 -0.18 -8.16 10.30
N TYR A 75 -0.24 -8.63 9.06
CA TYR A 75 -0.90 -9.88 8.69
C TYR A 75 -0.05 -10.66 7.68
N LEU A 76 -0.21 -11.98 7.71
CA LEU A 76 0.29 -12.85 6.65
C LEU A 76 -0.86 -13.11 5.67
N MET A 77 -0.60 -12.89 4.39
CA MET A 77 -1.54 -13.12 3.30
C MET A 77 -1.58 -14.61 2.91
N ASP A 78 -2.66 -15.04 2.25
CA ASP A 78 -2.84 -16.42 1.78
C ASP A 78 -1.82 -16.82 0.71
N ASP A 79 -1.31 -15.85 -0.07
CA ASP A 79 -0.22 -16.04 -1.04
C ASP A 79 1.18 -16.02 -0.42
N GLY A 80 1.27 -15.96 0.92
CA GLY A 80 2.53 -16.01 1.66
C GLY A 80 3.26 -14.69 1.79
N PHE A 81 2.75 -13.58 1.24
CA PHE A 81 3.33 -12.25 1.43
C PHE A 81 2.90 -11.64 2.77
N GLY A 82 3.73 -10.76 3.31
CA GLY A 82 3.43 -10.01 4.52
C GLY A 82 2.80 -8.68 4.15
N VAL A 83 1.75 -8.30 4.86
CA VAL A 83 1.13 -6.98 4.73
C VAL A 83 1.13 -6.27 6.07
N ILE A 84 1.39 -4.96 6.04
CA ILE A 84 1.07 -4.09 7.16
C ILE A 84 0.14 -2.98 6.71
N THR A 85 -0.70 -2.52 7.63
CA THR A 85 -1.55 -1.35 7.43
C THR A 85 -1.17 -0.28 8.46
N MET A 86 -1.25 0.99 8.07
CA MET A 86 -0.99 2.15 8.93
C MET A 86 -2.10 3.19 8.73
N CYS A 87 -2.18 4.20 9.60
CA CYS A 87 -3.18 5.26 9.51
C CYS A 87 -4.61 4.72 9.43
N GLY A 88 -4.98 3.81 10.33
CA GLY A 88 -6.32 3.24 10.36
C GLY A 88 -6.69 2.39 9.13
N GLY A 89 -5.70 1.86 8.40
CA GLY A 89 -5.93 1.04 7.21
C GLY A 89 -5.72 1.78 5.89
N GLU A 90 -5.53 3.10 5.93
CA GLU A 90 -5.43 3.92 4.72
C GLU A 90 -4.11 3.76 3.99
N LEU A 91 -3.04 3.33 4.66
CA LEU A 91 -1.75 3.04 4.01
C LEU A 91 -1.42 1.56 4.16
N ILE A 92 -1.14 0.88 3.05
CA ILE A 92 -0.75 -0.53 3.02
C ILE A 92 0.65 -0.69 2.47
N VAL A 93 1.46 -1.55 3.12
CA VAL A 93 2.78 -1.97 2.63
C VAL A 93 2.81 -3.49 2.50
N ILE A 94 3.20 -3.97 1.33
CA ILE A 94 3.36 -5.40 1.03
C ILE A 94 4.85 -5.77 1.04
N SER A 95 5.18 -6.98 1.49
CA SER A 95 6.55 -7.48 1.48
C SER A 95 7.12 -7.62 0.07
N GLU A 96 8.45 -7.53 -0.03
CA GLU A 96 9.17 -7.72 -1.29
C GLU A 96 9.03 -9.10 -1.89
N THR A 97 9.05 -10.07 -0.99
CA THR A 97 9.08 -11.48 -1.31
C THR A 97 8.14 -12.19 -0.36
N GLU A 98 7.80 -13.42 -0.70
CA GLU A 98 7.11 -14.33 0.20
C GLU A 98 7.86 -14.44 1.54
N ILE A 99 7.08 -14.58 2.60
CA ILE A 99 7.53 -14.70 3.98
C ILE A 99 7.75 -16.17 4.30
N THR A 100 9.01 -16.52 4.51
CA THR A 100 9.43 -17.86 4.90
C THR A 100 8.97 -18.23 6.32
N PRO A 101 8.86 -19.54 6.67
CA PRO A 101 8.39 -19.98 7.98
C PRO A 101 9.17 -19.38 9.16
N GLU A 102 10.49 -19.19 9.03
CA GLU A 102 11.34 -18.58 10.05
C GLU A 102 11.06 -17.09 10.28
N ARG A 103 10.30 -16.44 9.40
CA ARG A 103 9.85 -15.06 9.53
C ARG A 103 8.43 -14.96 10.10
N ARG A 104 7.81 -16.09 10.44
CA ARG A 104 6.48 -16.21 11.06
C ARG A 104 6.61 -16.56 12.54
N THR A 105 5.68 -16.09 13.34
CA THR A 105 5.47 -16.54 14.73
C THR A 105 4.85 -17.93 14.74
N SER A 106 4.77 -18.56 15.91
CA SER A 106 4.14 -19.88 16.08
C SER A 106 2.64 -19.89 15.80
N ASP A 107 1.96 -18.74 15.91
CA ASP A 107 0.54 -18.57 15.58
C ASP A 107 0.30 -18.22 14.10
N GLY A 108 1.36 -18.15 13.29
CA GLY A 108 1.30 -17.85 11.86
C GLY A 108 1.32 -16.35 11.51
N SER A 109 1.29 -15.45 12.50
CA SER A 109 1.44 -14.01 12.26
C SER A 109 2.87 -13.60 11.89
N LEU A 110 3.05 -12.34 11.49
CA LEU A 110 4.37 -11.82 11.14
C LEU A 110 5.20 -11.54 12.40
N LYS A 111 6.48 -11.93 12.38
CA LYS A 111 7.40 -11.53 13.45
C LYS A 111 7.59 -10.02 13.47
N LEU A 112 7.68 -9.43 14.66
CA LEU A 112 7.88 -7.98 14.86
C LEU A 112 9.03 -7.39 14.02
N ALA A 113 10.15 -8.12 13.89
CA ALA A 113 11.28 -7.67 13.09
C ALA A 113 10.95 -7.51 11.59
N VAL A 114 10.01 -8.30 11.07
CA VAL A 114 9.49 -8.16 9.70
C VAL A 114 8.58 -6.96 9.62
N CYS A 115 7.64 -6.81 10.56
CA CYS A 115 6.71 -5.69 10.61
C CYS A 115 7.45 -4.34 10.64
N LEU A 116 8.50 -4.23 11.46
CA LEU A 116 9.31 -3.01 11.54
C LEU A 116 10.03 -2.69 10.22
N LYS A 117 10.51 -3.71 9.49
CA LYS A 117 11.12 -3.51 8.16
C LYS A 117 10.10 -3.02 7.14
N LEU A 118 8.91 -3.62 7.11
CA LEU A 118 7.83 -3.18 6.23
C LEU A 118 7.39 -1.75 6.57
N ARG A 119 7.28 -1.43 7.86
CA ARG A 119 6.98 -0.07 8.32
C ARG A 119 8.02 0.93 7.84
N MET A 120 9.30 0.62 7.99
CA MET A 120 10.37 1.48 7.49
C MET A 120 10.29 1.71 5.99
N ALA A 121 9.99 0.68 5.20
CA ALA A 121 9.78 0.81 3.76
C ALA A 121 8.58 1.70 3.42
N GLY A 122 7.46 1.54 4.14
CA GLY A 122 6.30 2.41 4.00
C GLY A 122 6.61 3.87 4.31
N LEU A 123 7.30 4.13 5.42
CA LEU A 123 7.69 5.49 5.80
C LEU A 123 8.68 6.13 4.81
N GLU A 124 9.57 5.35 4.22
CA GLU A 124 10.48 5.87 3.20
C GLU A 124 9.71 6.28 1.94
N ALA A 125 8.77 5.46 1.48
CA ALA A 125 7.87 5.83 0.39
C ALA A 125 7.05 7.09 0.71
N CYS A 126 6.59 7.22 1.96
CA CYS A 126 5.92 8.44 2.43
C CYS A 126 6.79 9.69 2.41
N ARG A 127 8.12 9.59 2.52
CA ARG A 127 9.02 10.76 2.43
C ARG A 127 9.15 11.26 1.00
N GLU A 128 9.16 10.35 0.03
CA GLU A 128 9.30 10.72 -1.38
C GLU A 128 8.04 11.40 -1.92
N LEU A 129 6.84 11.06 -1.41
CA LEU A 129 5.54 11.66 -1.77
C LEU A 129 5.27 11.72 -3.28
N LYS A 130 5.71 10.70 -4.02
CA LYS A 130 5.51 10.59 -5.47
C LYS A 130 4.63 9.40 -5.81
N PRO A 131 3.31 9.58 -5.91
CA PRO A 131 2.43 8.58 -6.49
C PRO A 131 2.93 8.17 -7.87
N VAL A 132 3.08 6.87 -8.05
CA VAL A 132 3.34 6.25 -9.34
C VAL A 132 2.04 6.23 -10.13
N CYS A 133 0.97 5.65 -9.60
CA CYS A 133 -0.31 5.61 -10.31
C CYS A 133 -1.49 5.74 -9.37
N ILE A 134 -2.66 6.06 -9.93
CA ILE A 134 -3.93 5.99 -9.23
C ILE A 134 -4.76 4.89 -9.87
N VAL A 135 -5.30 4.02 -9.05
CA VAL A 135 -6.13 2.91 -9.49
C VAL A 135 -7.54 3.20 -9.00
N SER A 136 -8.48 3.30 -9.94
CA SER A 136 -9.90 3.36 -9.62
C SER A 136 -10.55 2.05 -9.99
N CYS A 137 -10.93 1.28 -8.98
CA CYS A 137 -11.47 -0.04 -9.22
C CYS A 137 -12.95 -0.05 -9.65
N LYS A 138 -13.60 1.13 -9.70
CA LYS A 138 -15.00 1.30 -10.17
C LYS A 138 -15.26 0.60 -11.52
N ASP A 139 -16.46 0.04 -11.63
CA ASP A 139 -17.05 -0.46 -12.88
C ASP A 139 -17.40 0.70 -13.84
#